data_AF-A0A3B9DFT4-F1
#
_entry.id   AF-A0A3B9DFT4-F1
#
_cell.length_a   1.000
_cell.length_b   1.000
_cell.length_c   1.000
_cell.angle_alpha   90.00
_cell.angle_beta   90.00
_cell.angle_gamma   90.00
#
_symmetry.space_group_name_H-M   'P 1'
#
loop_
_entity.id
_entity.type
_entity.pdbx_description
1 polymer ?
#
loop_
_entity_poly.entity_id
_entity_poly.type
_entity_poly.pdbx_seq_one_letter_code
_entity_poly.pdbx_strand_id
1 'polypeptide(L)'
;GEIIFDYDDGYFATAPIGSFAPNQHEILDMAGNVAEWVHDFYGAMGSLGGVEVDPLGPEDGQFHTIRGSSWAHGSITEMRLSFRDFGIEPRDDVGFRIARYLED
;
A
#
# COMPACT_ATOMS: atom_id res chain seq x y z
N GLY A 1 0.58 19.25 -5.76
CA GLY A 1 -0.61 18.44 -6.11
C GLY A 1 -1.85 19.23 -5.78
N GLU A 2 -3.00 18.79 -6.26
CA GLU A 2 -4.29 19.33 -5.83
C GLU A 2 -4.55 18.87 -4.38
N ILE A 3 -5.00 19.79 -3.52
CA ILE A 3 -5.30 19.57 -2.11
C ILE A 3 -6.82 19.61 -1.97
N ILE A 4 -7.40 18.60 -1.32
CA ILE A 4 -8.83 18.58 -1.01
C ILE A 4 -9.05 19.45 0.24
N PHE A 5 -9.65 20.62 0.07
CA PHE A 5 -10.02 21.48 1.18
C PHE A 5 -11.20 20.88 1.95
N ASP A 6 -11.21 21.07 3.29
CA ASP A 6 -12.28 20.62 4.21
C ASP A 6 -12.53 19.10 4.22
N TYR A 7 -11.54 18.29 3.85
CA TYR A 7 -11.60 16.84 4.05
C TYR A 7 -11.56 16.50 5.55
N ASP A 8 -12.58 15.75 6.01
CA ASP A 8 -12.69 15.21 7.36
C ASP A 8 -13.35 13.83 7.26
N ASP A 9 -12.61 12.78 7.61
CA ASP A 9 -13.10 11.40 7.67
C ASP A 9 -13.45 10.95 9.10
N GLY A 10 -13.37 11.88 10.07
CA GLY A 10 -13.62 11.64 11.49
C GLY A 10 -12.41 11.11 12.26
N TYR A 11 -11.25 10.92 11.61
CA TYR A 11 -10.06 10.37 12.23
C TYR A 11 -8.82 11.24 11.96
N PHE A 12 -8.17 11.69 13.05
CA PHE A 12 -6.93 12.46 12.94
C PHE A 12 -5.73 11.62 12.48
N ALA A 13 -5.76 10.31 12.73
CA ALA A 13 -4.70 9.36 12.39
C ALA A 13 -5.33 8.04 11.94
N THR A 14 -4.91 6.91 12.51
CA THR A 14 -5.52 5.62 12.19
C THR A 14 -7.00 5.58 12.59
N ALA A 15 -7.80 4.93 11.74
CA ALA A 15 -9.17 4.55 12.03
C ALA A 15 -9.21 3.09 12.49
N PRO A 16 -10.21 2.68 13.30
CA PRO A 16 -10.49 1.25 13.51
C PRO A 16 -10.66 0.52 12.18
N ILE A 17 -10.10 -0.68 12.06
CA ILE A 17 -10.20 -1.49 10.83
C ILE A 17 -11.68 -1.71 10.48
N GLY A 18 -12.02 -1.51 9.21
CA GLY A 18 -13.38 -1.66 8.71
C GLY A 18 -14.32 -0.51 9.04
N SER A 19 -13.80 0.67 9.38
CA SER A 19 -14.61 1.88 9.55
C SER A 19 -15.24 2.35 8.24
N PHE A 20 -14.65 1.99 7.10
CA PHE A 20 -15.11 2.34 5.76
C PHE A 20 -15.53 1.10 4.96
N ALA A 21 -16.31 1.33 3.90
CA ALA A 21 -16.78 0.26 3.04
C ALA A 21 -15.60 -0.49 2.39
N PRO A 22 -15.69 -1.83 2.25
CA PRO A 22 -14.68 -2.58 1.53
C PRO A 22 -14.69 -2.25 0.03
N ASN A 23 -13.62 -2.62 -0.65
CA ASN A 23 -13.62 -2.64 -2.11
C ASN A 23 -14.50 -3.79 -2.67
N GLN A 24 -14.59 -3.88 -4.00
CA GLN A 24 -15.37 -4.91 -4.71
C GLN A 24 -14.93 -6.38 -4.45
N HIS A 25 -13.80 -6.58 -3.76
CA HIS A 25 -13.27 -7.88 -3.36
C HIS A 25 -13.40 -8.12 -1.84
N GLU A 26 -14.22 -7.32 -1.15
CA GLU A 26 -14.46 -7.40 0.30
C GLU A 26 -13.20 -7.10 1.15
N ILE A 27 -12.20 -6.43 0.56
CA ILE A 27 -10.98 -6.04 1.28
C ILE A 27 -11.15 -4.63 1.84
N LEU A 28 -10.97 -4.51 3.15
CA LEU A 28 -11.08 -3.27 3.92
C LEU A 28 -9.77 -2.50 3.94
N ASP A 29 -9.88 -1.17 4.03
CA ASP A 29 -8.78 -0.23 4.33
C ASP A 29 -7.61 -0.28 3.34
N MET A 30 -7.85 -0.65 2.07
CA MET A 30 -6.82 -0.68 1.02
C MET A 30 -6.39 0.72 0.52
N ALA A 31 -7.14 1.77 0.87
CA ALA A 31 -6.91 3.14 0.41
C ALA A 31 -7.00 4.10 1.60
N GLY A 32 -5.91 4.21 2.37
CA GLY A 32 -5.84 5.03 3.59
C GLY A 32 -5.59 4.19 4.82
N ASN A 33 -5.88 4.74 5.99
CA ASN A 33 -5.52 4.18 7.29
C ASN A 33 -4.00 4.03 7.43
N VAL A 34 -3.42 2.88 7.12
CA VAL A 34 -1.96 2.68 7.12
C VAL A 34 -1.52 2.24 5.74
N ALA A 35 -0.35 2.71 5.30
CA ALA A 35 0.32 2.11 4.16
C ALA A 35 0.85 0.74 4.59
N GLU A 36 1.06 -0.17 3.64
CA GLU A 36 1.29 -1.58 3.97
C GLU A 36 2.60 -2.08 3.37
N TRP A 37 3.42 -2.70 4.21
CA TRP A 37 4.60 -3.45 3.78
C TRP A 37 4.21 -4.59 2.83
N VAL A 38 5.03 -4.76 1.80
CA VAL A 38 4.99 -5.89 0.87
C VAL A 38 6.33 -6.62 0.92
N HIS A 39 6.28 -7.94 0.74
CA HIS A 39 7.46 -8.81 0.78
C HIS A 39 8.53 -8.38 -0.24
N ASP A 40 8.12 -7.98 -1.43
CA ASP A 40 8.99 -7.60 -2.55
C ASP A 40 9.97 -6.47 -2.18
N PHE A 41 11.22 -6.64 -2.60
CA PHE A 41 12.17 -5.52 -2.61
C PHE A 41 11.68 -4.41 -3.56
N TYR A 42 11.90 -3.17 -3.15
CA TYR A 42 11.61 -2.01 -3.98
C TYR A 42 12.64 -1.88 -5.10
N GLY A 43 12.14 -1.90 -6.33
CA GLY A 43 12.96 -1.80 -7.52
C GLY A 43 12.13 -1.89 -8.78
N ALA A 44 12.75 -1.51 -9.90
CA ALA A 44 12.21 -1.79 -11.21
C ALA A 44 12.52 -3.25 -11.55
N MET A 45 11.52 -4.12 -11.45
CA MET A 45 11.49 -5.33 -12.24
C MET A 45 10.15 -5.41 -12.95
N GLY A 46 10.24 -5.75 -14.21
CA GLY A 46 9.17 -5.92 -15.16
C GLY A 46 9.90 -6.27 -16.44
N SER A 47 9.74 -7.50 -16.89
CA SER A 47 10.25 -7.97 -18.16
C SER A 47 10.07 -6.89 -19.23
N LEU A 48 11.17 -6.50 -19.89
CA LEU A 48 11.14 -5.59 -21.04
C LEU A 48 10.37 -6.18 -22.25
N GLY A 49 9.68 -7.32 -22.11
CA GLY A 49 8.97 -7.97 -23.21
C GLY A 49 7.95 -9.05 -22.85
N GLY A 50 7.30 -9.05 -21.68
CA GLY A 50 6.29 -10.08 -21.37
C GLY A 50 5.48 -9.87 -20.09
N VAL A 51 4.38 -10.62 -19.97
CA VAL A 51 3.59 -10.75 -18.74
C VAL A 51 4.29 -11.74 -17.82
N GLU A 52 4.64 -11.30 -16.62
CA GLU A 52 5.17 -12.17 -15.58
C GLU A 52 4.02 -12.93 -14.89
N VAL A 53 4.25 -14.20 -14.58
CA VAL A 53 3.33 -15.03 -13.81
C VAL A 53 3.88 -15.13 -12.40
N ASP A 54 3.07 -14.74 -11.41
CA ASP A 54 3.42 -14.70 -9.98
C ASP A 54 4.79 -14.04 -9.69
N PRO A 55 5.01 -12.78 -10.12
CA PRO A 55 6.28 -12.10 -9.88
C PRO A 55 6.53 -11.90 -8.39
N LEU A 56 7.77 -12.17 -7.96
CA LEU A 56 8.20 -12.03 -6.55
C LEU A 56 9.06 -10.78 -6.32
N GLY A 57 9.20 -9.92 -7.34
CA GLY A 57 10.07 -8.76 -7.32
C GLY A 57 11.56 -9.11 -7.46
N PRO A 58 12.46 -8.13 -7.22
CA PRO A 58 13.91 -8.33 -7.17
C PRO A 58 14.34 -9.40 -6.16
N GLU A 59 15.36 -10.19 -6.52
CA GLU A 59 15.98 -11.16 -5.62
C GLU A 59 16.74 -10.47 -4.48
N ASP A 60 17.28 -9.28 -4.75
CA ASP A 60 18.03 -8.46 -3.80
C ASP A 60 17.55 -7.00 -3.82
N GLY A 61 17.60 -6.34 -2.67
CA GLY A 61 17.31 -4.91 -2.56
C GLY A 61 17.68 -4.34 -1.19
N GLN A 62 17.78 -3.01 -1.13
CA GLN A 62 18.03 -2.30 0.12
C GLN A 62 16.74 -2.02 0.90
N PHE A 63 15.63 -1.83 0.19
CA PHE A 63 14.35 -1.42 0.77
C PHE A 63 13.25 -2.38 0.33
N HIS A 64 12.25 -2.59 1.19
CA HIS A 64 11.03 -3.29 0.81
C HIS A 64 9.99 -2.30 0.26
N THR A 65 9.11 -2.81 -0.60
CA THR A 65 8.02 -2.02 -1.18
C THR A 65 6.96 -1.75 -0.11
N ILE A 66 6.45 -0.51 -0.09
CA ILE A 66 5.27 -0.10 0.67
C ILE A 66 4.18 0.29 -0.34
N ARG A 67 2.95 -0.15 -0.08
CA ARG A 67 1.80 0.08 -0.96
C ARG A 67 0.65 0.78 -0.23
N GLY A 68 -0.20 1.41 -1.04
CA GLY A 68 -1.35 2.15 -0.55
C GLY A 68 -0.98 3.53 0.01
N SER A 69 -1.97 4.18 0.59
CA SER A 69 -1.85 5.44 1.30
C SER A 69 -2.10 5.22 2.79
N SER A 70 -1.68 6.17 3.60
CA SER A 70 -1.86 6.20 5.06
C SER A 70 -2.58 7.48 5.47
N TRP A 71 -2.94 7.59 6.74
CA TRP A 71 -3.48 8.80 7.35
C TRP A 71 -2.53 10.01 7.23
N ALA A 72 -1.24 9.80 6.94
CA ALA A 72 -0.24 10.85 6.76
C ALA A 72 -0.13 11.35 5.30
N HIS A 73 -0.82 10.71 4.35
CA HIS A 73 -0.78 11.07 2.93
C HIS A 73 -1.97 11.96 2.56
N GLY A 74 -1.72 13.01 1.76
CA GLY A 74 -2.75 13.97 1.38
C GLY A 74 -2.70 14.44 -0.08
N SER A 75 -1.71 14.00 -0.87
CA SER A 75 -1.65 14.35 -2.29
C SER A 75 -2.34 13.31 -3.16
N ILE A 76 -2.96 13.75 -4.26
CA ILE A 76 -3.55 12.85 -5.27
C ILE A 76 -2.55 11.79 -5.75
N THR A 77 -1.26 12.12 -5.83
CA THR A 77 -0.23 11.18 -6.28
C THR A 77 -0.11 9.98 -5.35
N GLU A 78 -0.09 10.22 -4.04
CA GLU A 78 0.08 9.20 -2.99
C GLU A 78 -1.21 8.42 -2.75
N MET A 79 -2.37 9.03 -2.96
CA MET A 79 -3.68 8.38 -2.81
C MET A 79 -4.03 7.39 -3.94
N ARG A 80 -3.19 7.23 -4.97
CA ARG A 80 -3.46 6.27 -6.05
C ARG A 80 -3.15 4.84 -5.61
N LEU A 81 -3.99 3.90 -6.03
CA LEU A 81 -3.72 2.45 -5.89
C LEU A 81 -2.39 2.01 -6.52
N SER A 82 -1.90 2.73 -7.53
CA SER A 82 -0.64 2.45 -8.19
C SER A 82 0.58 3.04 -7.47
N PHE A 83 0.40 3.89 -6.46
CA PHE A 83 1.50 4.50 -5.73
C PHE A 83 2.35 3.46 -4.99
N ARG A 84 3.67 3.59 -5.10
CA ARG A 84 4.64 2.75 -4.41
C ARG A 84 5.57 3.66 -3.65
N ASP A 85 5.73 3.35 -2.38
CA ASP A 85 6.77 3.91 -1.52
C ASP A 85 7.74 2.77 -1.14
N PHE A 86 8.76 3.08 -0.35
CA PHE A 86 9.76 2.11 0.09
C PHE A 86 10.29 2.43 1.48
N GLY A 87 10.84 1.42 2.15
CA GLY A 87 11.52 1.62 3.41
C GLY A 87 12.25 0.38 3.91
N ILE A 88 12.86 0.52 5.08
CA ILE A 88 13.53 -0.57 5.80
C ILE A 88 13.28 -0.47 7.32
N GLU A 89 13.13 0.76 7.82
CA GLU A 89 12.82 1.04 9.22
C GLU A 89 11.31 1.13 9.47
N PRO A 90 10.84 0.85 10.70
CA PRO A 90 9.44 1.03 11.07
C PRO A 90 9.01 2.50 10.96
N ARG A 91 7.73 2.70 10.65
CA ARG A 91 7.07 4.00 10.57
C ARG A 91 5.69 3.92 11.21
N ASP A 92 5.26 4.99 11.87
CA ASP A 92 3.97 5.03 12.58
C ASP A 92 2.75 5.01 11.65
N ASP A 93 2.97 5.27 10.35
CA ASP A 93 1.94 5.27 9.32
C ASP A 93 1.99 4.01 8.42
N VAL A 94 2.85 3.04 8.76
CA VAL A 94 3.04 1.81 7.97
C VAL A 94 2.75 0.57 8.82
N GLY A 95 1.74 -0.19 8.39
CA GLY A 95 1.38 -1.50 8.91
C GLY A 95 1.65 -2.59 7.89
N PHE A 96 0.89 -3.69 7.98
CA PHE A 96 0.93 -4.78 7.02
C PHE A 96 -0.37 -5.59 7.10
N ARG A 97 -0.63 -6.37 6.05
CA ARG A 97 -1.64 -7.43 6.05
C ARG A 97 -1.02 -8.75 5.66
N ILE A 98 -1.63 -9.83 6.12
CA ILE A 98 -1.14 -11.18 5.87
C ILE A 98 -1.80 -11.71 4.59
N ALA A 99 -0.97 -12.24 3.70
CA ALA A 99 -1.40 -13.09 2.60
C ALA A 99 -0.87 -14.51 2.85
N ARG A 100 -1.59 -15.52 2.34
CA ARG A 100 -1.14 -16.91 2.36
C ARG A 100 -1.56 -17.59 1.06
N TYR A 101 -0.77 -18.57 0.63
CA TYR A 101 -1.20 -19.48 -0.42
C TYR A 101 -2.40 -20.30 0.07
N LEU A 102 -3.32 -20.57 -0.84
CA LEU A 102 -4.32 -21.62 -0.63
C LEU A 102 -3.59 -22.96 -0.83
N GLU A 103 -3.77 -23.87 0.12
CA GLU A 103 -3.31 -25.26 -0.06
C GLU A 103 -4.09 -25.90 -1.21
N ASP A 104 -3.45 -26.82 -1.94
CA ASP A 104 -4.10 -27.67 -2.94
C ASP A 104 -5.11 -28.65 -2.30
#